data_AF-A0A4Y4WSW7-F1
#
_entry.id   AF-A0A4Y4WSW7-F1
#
_cell.length_a   1.000
_cell.length_b   1.000
_cell.length_c   1.000
_cell.angle_alpha   90.00
_cell.angle_beta   90.00
_cell.angle_gamma   90.00
#
_symmetry.space_group_name_H-M   'P 1'
#
loop_
_entity.id
_entity.type
_entity.pdbx_description
1 polymer ?
#
loop_
_entity_poly.entity_id
_entity_poly.type
_entity_poly.pdbx_seq_one_letter_code
_entity_poly.pdbx_strand_id
1 'polypeptide(L)' 'KAEDDQQNAIKNAQNLLKPSQDNGKDCSVVALNLIKDSRPFGSLENKLWLFSHKKTQKIPSMNKLEASFKILDFIKDNAL' A
#
# COMPACT_ATOMS: atom_id res chain seq x y z
N LYS A 1 -3.91 2.11 -3.18
CA LYS A 1 -4.81 1.04 -3.69
C LYS A 1 -5.56 0.45 -2.51
N ALA A 2 -6.88 0.26 -2.64
CA ALA A 2 -7.68 -0.46 -1.66
C ALA A 2 -8.17 -1.75 -2.30
N GLU A 3 -8.18 -2.85 -1.55
CA GLU A 3 -8.63 -4.18 -2.00
C GLU A 3 -9.37 -4.89 -0.86
N ASP A 4 -10.37 -5.70 -1.20
CA ASP A 4 -11.13 -6.58 -0.31
C ASP A 4 -10.81 -8.07 -0.52
N ASP A 5 -10.41 -8.47 -1.74
CA ASP A 5 -9.87 -9.81 -2.03
C ASP A 5 -8.47 -9.99 -1.42
N GLN A 6 -8.43 -10.54 -0.21
CA GLN A 6 -7.19 -10.78 0.52
C GLN A 6 -6.22 -11.73 -0.21
N GLN A 7 -6.71 -12.65 -1.05
CA GLN A 7 -5.84 -13.63 -1.72
C GLN A 7 -4.98 -12.95 -2.79
N ASN A 8 -5.56 -12.03 -3.55
CA ASN A 8 -4.88 -11.37 -4.67
C ASN A 8 -4.38 -9.95 -4.38
N ALA A 9 -4.82 -9.32 -3.28
CA ALA A 9 -4.55 -7.91 -3.01
C ALA A 9 -3.06 -7.52 -3.03
N ILE A 10 -2.18 -8.34 -2.46
CA ILE A 10 -0.72 -8.06 -2.46
C ILE A 10 -0.18 -8.12 -3.89
N LYS A 11 -0.53 -9.17 -4.63
CA LYS A 11 -0.11 -9.34 -6.03
C LYS A 11 -0.62 -8.19 -6.90
N ASN A 12 -1.88 -7.81 -6.74
CA ASN A 12 -2.50 -6.69 -7.47
C ASN A 12 -1.82 -5.36 -7.16
N ALA A 13 -1.49 -5.11 -5.88
CA ALA A 13 -0.78 -3.91 -5.48
C ALA A 13 0.65 -3.87 -6.03
N GLN A 14 1.39 -4.97 -5.98
CA GLN A 14 2.75 -5.07 -6.53
C GLN A 14 2.76 -4.93 -8.06
N ASN A 15 1.73 -5.40 -8.76
CA ASN A 15 1.61 -5.21 -10.21
C ASN A 15 1.58 -3.72 -10.61
N LEU A 16 1.10 -2.82 -9.74
CA LEU A 16 1.09 -1.38 -10.04
C LEU A 16 2.50 -0.79 -10.13
N LEU A 17 3.51 -1.44 -9.54
CA LEU A 17 4.92 -1.04 -9.68
C LEU A 17 5.47 -1.37 -11.07
N LYS A 18 4.87 -2.32 -11.79
CA LYS A 18 5.38 -2.71 -13.11
C LYS A 18 5.24 -1.57 -14.14
N PRO A 19 6.02 -1.63 -15.23
CA PRO A 19 5.83 -0.73 -16.35
C PRO A 19 4.41 -0.80 -16.92
N SER A 20 3.91 0.31 -17.44
CA SER A 20 2.60 0.35 -18.11
C SER A 20 2.53 -0.61 -19.30
N GLN A 21 3.66 -0.89 -19.95
CA GLN A 21 3.78 -1.88 -21.03
C GLN A 21 3.53 -3.32 -20.54
N ASP A 22 3.78 -3.59 -19.26
CA ASP A 22 3.57 -4.89 -18.60
C ASP A 22 2.25 -4.91 -17.79
N ASN A 23 1.25 -4.13 -18.21
CA ASN A 23 -0.03 -3.94 -17.51
C ASN A 23 0.08 -3.37 -16.08
N GLY A 24 1.19 -2.70 -15.76
CA GLY A 24 1.37 -1.96 -14.51
C GLY A 24 0.92 -0.51 -14.60
N LYS A 25 1.44 0.34 -13.70
CA LYS A 25 1.15 1.79 -13.66
C LYS A 25 2.40 2.65 -13.42
N ASP A 26 3.60 2.09 -13.58
CA ASP A 26 4.88 2.78 -13.34
C ASP A 26 4.94 3.49 -11.98
N CYS A 27 4.25 2.97 -10.97
CA CYS A 27 4.24 3.59 -9.65
C CYS A 27 5.61 3.37 -8.98
N SER A 28 6.26 4.42 -8.51
CA SER A 28 7.50 4.27 -7.72
C SER A 28 7.23 3.59 -6.36
N VAL A 29 6.06 3.87 -5.78
CA VAL A 29 5.60 3.35 -4.50
C VAL A 29 4.10 3.06 -4.55
N VAL A 30 3.67 2.01 -3.85
CA VAL A 30 2.26 1.63 -3.72
C VAL A 30 1.92 1.41 -2.25
N ALA A 31 0.90 2.09 -1.75
CA ALA A 31 0.26 1.79 -0.47
C ALA A 31 -1.01 0.96 -0.70
N LEU A 32 -1.04 -0.25 -0.13
CA LEU A 32 -2.20 -1.15 -0.12
C LEU A 32 -2.91 -1.09 1.22
N ASN A 33 -4.19 -0.76 1.18
CA ASN A 33 -5.11 -0.88 2.30
C ASN A 33 -6.04 -2.08 2.08
N LEU A 34 -6.06 -3.03 3.02
CA LEU A 34 -6.96 -4.19 2.97
C LEU A 34 -8.26 -3.86 3.70
N ILE A 35 -9.35 -3.77 2.95
CA ILE A 35 -10.70 -3.59 3.48
C ILE A 35 -11.16 -4.95 4.01
N LYS A 36 -11.67 -4.97 5.25
CA LYS A 36 -12.27 -6.16 5.88
C LYS A 36 -13.49 -5.73 6.68
N ASP A 37 -14.38 -6.65 7.02
CA ASP A 37 -15.52 -6.33 7.90
C ASP A 37 -15.09 -5.73 9.25
N SER A 38 -13.95 -6.18 9.78
CA SER A 38 -13.34 -5.63 11.01
C SER A 38 -12.66 -4.27 10.84
N ARG A 39 -12.45 -3.81 9.60
CA ARG A 39 -11.85 -2.52 9.23
C ARG A 39 -12.49 -2.02 7.94
N PRO A 40 -13.74 -1.53 8.01
CA PRO A 40 -14.47 -1.08 6.84
C PRO A 40 -13.85 0.19 6.27
N PHE A 41 -14.24 0.52 5.05
CA PHE A 41 -13.91 1.82 4.47
C PHE A 41 -14.39 2.94 5.40
N GLY A 42 -13.54 3.95 5.63
CA GLY A 42 -13.82 5.03 6.57
C GLY A 42 -13.35 4.79 8.00
N SER A 43 -12.88 3.58 8.36
CA SER A 43 -12.25 3.26 9.66
C SER A 43 -11.28 4.35 10.12
N LEU A 44 -11.25 4.64 11.42
CA LEU A 44 -10.33 5.62 12.03
C LEU A 44 -8.87 5.13 12.00
N GLU A 45 -8.69 3.82 11.97
CA GLU A 45 -7.39 3.17 11.89
C GLU A 45 -7.16 2.50 10.54
N ASN A 46 -5.89 2.50 10.13
CA ASN A 46 -5.42 1.83 8.91
C ASN A 46 -4.31 0.84 9.24
N LYS A 47 -4.33 -0.29 8.51
CA LYS A 47 -3.23 -1.24 8.45
C LYS A 47 -2.80 -1.36 7.00
N LEU A 48 -1.56 -0.98 6.71
CA LEU A 48 -1.10 -0.82 5.33
C LEU A 48 0.04 -1.76 5.00
N TRP A 49 0.12 -2.11 3.73
CA TRP A 49 1.35 -2.61 3.12
C TRP A 49 1.89 -1.56 2.16
N LEU A 50 3.16 -1.25 2.27
CA LEU A 50 3.88 -0.35 1.38
C LEU A 50 4.84 -1.16 0.52
N PHE A 51 4.86 -0.86 -0.76
CA PHE A 51 5.70 -1.52 -1.74
C PHE A 51 6.47 -0.47 -2.53
N SER A 52 7.74 -0.74 -2.79
CA SER A 52 8.57 -0.15 -3.84
C SER A 52 9.18 -1.29 -4.65
N HIS A 53 9.94 -0.98 -5.70
CA HIS A 53 10.71 -2.00 -6.43
C HIS A 53 11.73 -2.75 -5.57
N LYS A 54 12.17 -2.16 -4.47
CA LYS A 54 13.27 -2.69 -3.64
C LYS A 54 12.83 -3.15 -2.26
N LYS A 55 11.69 -2.66 -1.77
CA LYS A 55 11.28 -2.83 -0.37
C LYS A 55 9.80 -3.09 -0.24
N THR A 56 9.47 -3.97 0.70
CA THR A 56 8.11 -4.14 1.22
C THR A 56 8.12 -3.83 2.71
N GLN A 57 7.16 -3.03 3.17
CA GLN A 57 7.02 -2.68 4.58
C GLN A 57 5.56 -2.77 5.00
N LYS A 58 5.32 -3.33 6.19
CA LYS A 58 3.99 -3.38 6.78
C LYS A 58 3.87 -2.31 7.86
N ILE A 59 2.82 -1.50 7.78
CA ILE A 59 2.43 -0.56 8.85
C ILE A 59 1.36 -1.27 9.69
N PRO A 60 1.56 -1.42 11.03
CA PRO A 60 0.54 -1.98 11.92
C PRO A 60 -0.71 -1.08 11.99
N SER A 61 -1.74 -1.52 12.70
CA SER A 61 -2.93 -0.67 12.91
C SER A 61 -2.52 0.60 13.62
N MET A 62 -2.82 1.76 13.04
CA MET A 62 -2.59 3.07 13.64
C MET A 62 -3.53 4.10 13.03
N ASN A 63 -3.62 5.28 13.63
CA ASN A 63 -4.50 6.32 13.11
C ASN A 63 -4.00 6.87 11.75
N LYS A 64 -4.89 7.52 11.00
CA LYS A 64 -4.60 8.03 9.65
C LYS A 64 -3.42 9.01 9.61
N LEU A 65 -3.26 9.85 10.64
CA LEU A 65 -2.20 10.86 10.69
C LEU A 65 -0.84 10.18 10.88
N GLU A 66 -0.71 9.26 11.83
CA GLU A 66 0.52 8.48 12.04
C GLU A 66 0.88 7.64 10.82
N ALA A 67 -0.12 6.98 10.21
CA ALA A 67 0.08 6.21 8.99
C ALA A 67 0.61 7.09 7.85
N SER A 68 0.16 8.35 7.75
CA SER A 68 0.61 9.29 6.72
C SER A 68 2.10 9.63 6.86
N PHE A 69 2.60 9.82 8.09
CA PHE A 69 4.02 10.03 8.33
C PHE A 69 4.85 8.80 7.98
N LYS A 70 4.36 7.59 8.31
CA LYS A 70 5.05 6.35 7.91
C LYS A 70 5.07 6.12 6.41
N ILE A 71 4.04 6.55 5.68
CA ILE A 71 4.04 6.56 4.21
C ILE A 71 5.11 7.54 3.70
N LEU A 72 5.17 8.74 4.26
CA LEU A 72 6.15 9.76 3.86
C LEU A 72 7.59 9.29 4.07
N ASP A 73 7.89 8.71 5.23
CA ASP A 73 9.21 8.10 5.54
C ASP A 73 9.56 7.05 4.48
N PHE A 74 8.61 6.17 4.15
CA PHE A 74 8.84 5.12 3.16
C PHE A 74 9.10 5.69 1.76
N ILE A 75 8.35 6.71 1.34
CA ILE A 75 8.53 7.38 0.04
C ILE A 75 9.92 8.02 -0.02
N LYS A 76 10.31 8.77 1.01
CA LYS A 76 11.63 9.43 1.07
C LYS A 76 12.78 8.45 0.86
N ASP A 77 12.66 7.25 1.41
CA ASP A 77 13.71 6.22 1.34
C ASP A 77 13.67 5.38 0.05
N ASN A 78 12.58 5.43 -0.74
CA ASN A 78 12.33 4.44 -1.80
C ASN A 78 11.82 4.99 -3.14
N ALA A 79 11.45 6.26 -3.22
CA ALA A 79 11.01 6.89 -4.46
C ALA A 79 12.20 7.45 -5.24
N LEU A 80 12.97 6.56 -5.88
CA LEU A 80 14.04 6.85 -6.83
C LEU A 80 14.11 5.75 -7.90
#